data_AF-A0A833ZAI6-F1
#
_entry.id   AF-A0A833ZAI6-F1
#
_cell.length_a   1.000
_cell.length_b   1.000
_cell.length_c   1.000
_cell.angle_alpha   90.00
_cell.angle_beta   90.00
_cell.angle_gamma   90.00
#
_symmetry.space_group_name_H-M   'P 1'
#
loop_
_entity.id
_entity.type
_entity.pdbx_description
1 polymer ?
#
loop_
_entity_poly.entity_id
_entity_poly.type
_entity_poly.pdbx_seq_one_letter_code
_entity_poly.pdbx_strand_id
1 'polypeptide(L)'
;MKQYVTQINRLLSTITEPTSGGSCDPPLAEEASSSPPVSEESEMDRTDHGGMKKVCFKVSEEDQEDSGHDTMSYRDSYSECNSNRDSVLSYTSVRSNSSYLGSDEMGSGDELPCDMRIPSDKQDKLHGCLEHLFNQVDSIHALLKGAVMSRAFEETKHFPMDHSLQEFKQKEDCTMRGRSLIQISIQEDPWNLPNSIKTLVDNIQKYVEDGKNQLLLALLKCTDTELQLRRDTIFCQALVAAVCTFSEQLLAALSYRYNNNGEYEESSRDASRKWLEQVAANGVLLHCQSLLSPAAVKEERTMLEDIWVTLSELDSVTFSFKQLDENYVANTNVFYHIEGSRQALKVVFYLDSYHFSKLPSRLESGASLRLHTVLFTKALENLEGPPPPGSQAAEDLQQEINAQSLEKVQQYYRKLRAFYLERSNLPTDASTTAVKIDQLIRPINALDELCRLMKSFVHPKPGAPGSLGAGLVPISSELCYRLGACQIAMCGTGMQRSTLSVSLEQAAILARSHGLLPKCIMQATDIMRKQGPRVEILAKNLRVKDQMPQGAPRLYRLCQPPVDGDL
;
A
#
# COMPACT_ATOMS: atom_id res chain seq x y z
N MET A 1 -19.30 14.17 17.00
CA MET A 1 -20.30 13.73 18.00
C MET A 1 -19.90 13.96 19.47
N LYS A 2 -18.87 13.29 20.05
CA LYS A 2 -18.53 13.47 21.50
C LYS A 2 -18.22 14.91 21.92
N GLN A 3 -17.62 15.71 21.03
CA GLN A 3 -17.35 17.13 21.28
C GLN A 3 -18.63 17.98 21.46
N TYR A 4 -19.79 17.57 20.91
CA TYR A 4 -21.06 18.28 21.11
C TYR A 4 -21.57 18.17 22.54
N VAL A 5 -21.34 17.04 23.22
CA VAL A 5 -21.68 16.88 24.64
C VAL A 5 -20.90 17.88 25.49
N THR A 6 -19.62 18.08 25.19
CA THR A 6 -18.75 19.02 25.91
C THR A 6 -19.07 20.48 25.57
N GLN A 7 -19.37 20.79 24.31
CA GLN A 7 -19.77 22.13 23.87
C GLN A 7 -21.11 22.56 24.47
N ILE A 8 -22.11 21.66 24.52
CA ILE A 8 -23.43 21.96 25.07
C ILE A 8 -23.40 22.05 26.59
N ASN A 9 -22.63 21.19 27.27
CA ASN A 9 -22.37 21.34 28.71
C ASN A 9 -21.74 22.70 29.04
N ARG A 10 -20.76 23.14 28.24
CA ARG A 10 -20.08 24.43 28.44
C ARG A 10 -21.01 25.62 28.11
N LEU A 11 -21.87 25.47 27.10
CA LEU A 11 -22.87 26.49 26.75
C LEU A 11 -23.89 26.65 27.88
N LEU A 12 -24.35 25.53 28.45
CA LEU A 12 -25.28 25.50 29.56
C LEU A 12 -24.64 26.03 30.85
N SER A 13 -23.40 25.66 31.18
CA SER A 13 -22.73 26.15 32.39
C SER A 13 -22.55 27.68 32.41
N THR A 14 -22.40 28.31 31.25
CA THR A 14 -22.33 29.79 31.14
C THR A 14 -23.68 30.49 31.34
N ILE A 15 -24.79 29.76 31.50
CA ILE A 15 -26.12 30.30 31.81
C ILE A 15 -26.37 30.32 33.33
N THR A 16 -25.70 29.44 34.08
CA THR A 16 -25.71 29.38 35.55
C THR A 16 -24.68 30.29 36.24
N GLU A 17 -23.72 30.85 35.51
CA GLU A 17 -22.76 31.82 36.09
C GLU A 17 -23.40 33.21 36.19
N PRO A 18 -23.34 33.89 37.35
CA PRO A 18 -23.96 35.19 37.51
C PRO A 18 -23.22 36.25 36.68
N THR A 19 -23.99 37.04 35.94
CA THR A 19 -23.52 38.22 35.20
C THR A 19 -22.89 39.21 36.19
N SER A 20 -21.57 39.36 36.20
CA SER A 20 -20.95 40.50 36.89
C SER A 20 -21.41 41.78 36.18
N GLY A 21 -22.00 42.71 36.95
CA GLY A 21 -22.69 43.91 36.48
C GLY A 21 -21.91 44.76 35.46
N GLY A 22 -22.68 45.36 34.56
CA GLY A 22 -22.17 46.07 33.39
C GLY A 22 -21.64 47.48 33.63
N SER A 23 -21.03 48.00 32.57
CA SER A 23 -21.01 49.43 32.21
C SER A 23 -21.11 49.56 30.69
N CYS A 24 -22.12 50.30 30.23
CA CYS A 24 -22.45 50.61 28.82
C CYS A 24 -21.41 51.53 28.12
N ASP A 25 -20.89 51.09 26.96
CA ASP A 25 -20.89 51.68 25.58
C ASP A 25 -20.83 53.22 25.35
N PRO A 26 -20.37 53.76 24.18
CA PRO A 26 -20.60 53.26 22.78
C PRO A 26 -19.49 53.64 21.71
N PRO A 27 -19.73 53.66 20.37
CA PRO A 27 -20.01 52.53 19.45
C PRO A 27 -19.21 52.52 18.09
N LEU A 28 -19.15 51.32 17.48
CA LEU A 28 -19.22 50.93 16.04
C LEU A 28 -18.38 51.60 14.92
N ALA A 29 -17.68 50.76 14.13
CA ALA A 29 -17.91 50.60 12.69
C ALA A 29 -17.32 49.26 12.16
N GLU A 30 -18.15 48.54 11.38
CA GLU A 30 -17.88 47.29 10.66
C GLU A 30 -16.93 47.49 9.47
N GLU A 31 -16.21 46.43 9.04
CA GLU A 31 -16.58 45.67 7.84
C GLU A 31 -15.61 44.50 7.55
N ALA A 32 -16.15 43.52 6.84
CA ALA A 32 -15.67 42.17 6.62
C ALA A 32 -14.58 42.03 5.52
N SER A 33 -13.84 40.91 5.56
CA SER A 33 -13.79 39.88 4.48
C SER A 33 -12.41 39.19 4.29
N SER A 34 -12.50 37.87 4.08
CA SER A 34 -11.65 36.94 3.28
C SER A 34 -10.09 36.99 3.31
N SER A 35 -9.47 35.83 3.53
CA SER A 35 -8.14 35.46 3.02
C SER A 35 -8.24 34.86 1.59
N PRO A 36 -7.16 34.58 0.80
CA PRO A 36 -5.68 34.61 1.03
C PRO A 36 -4.91 35.22 -0.21
N PRO A 37 -3.65 34.87 -0.63
CA PRO A 37 -2.44 34.25 -0.03
C PRO A 37 -1.08 35.00 -0.25
N VAL A 38 -0.02 34.61 0.51
CA VAL A 38 1.46 34.53 0.19
C VAL A 38 2.31 35.77 -0.23
N SER A 39 3.59 35.72 0.21
CA SER A 39 4.81 36.51 -0.17
C SER A 39 4.97 37.86 0.55
N GLU A 40 6.14 38.33 1.00
CA GLU A 40 7.52 37.87 1.20
C GLU A 40 8.21 39.04 1.95
N GLU A 41 9.27 38.78 2.75
CA GLU A 41 10.34 39.72 3.13
C GLU A 41 9.93 41.03 3.89
N SER A 42 10.42 41.35 5.08
CA SER A 42 11.83 41.59 5.41
C SER A 42 11.93 42.20 6.81
N GLU A 43 12.99 41.80 7.51
CA GLU A 43 13.87 42.56 8.43
C GLU A 43 13.31 43.79 9.18
N MET A 44 13.45 43.82 10.51
CA MET A 44 14.70 44.26 11.18
C MET A 44 14.43 44.58 12.67
N ASP A 45 15.09 43.80 13.52
CA ASP A 45 15.93 44.24 14.65
C ASP A 45 15.37 45.19 15.73
N ARG A 46 15.38 44.71 16.99
CA ARG A 46 16.18 45.27 18.10
C ARG A 46 15.87 44.60 19.45
N THR A 47 16.88 43.91 20.00
CA THR A 47 17.56 44.17 21.30
C THR A 47 16.73 44.86 22.40
N ASP A 48 16.71 44.48 23.68
CA ASP A 48 17.50 43.52 24.46
C ASP A 48 17.00 43.52 25.93
N HIS A 49 17.50 42.55 26.71
CA HIS A 49 17.76 42.56 28.17
C HIS A 49 16.68 42.19 29.20
N GLY A 50 16.84 40.96 29.71
CA GLY A 50 17.18 40.71 31.13
C GLY A 50 16.01 40.31 32.05
N GLY A 51 16.05 39.22 32.82
CA GLY A 51 17.06 38.19 33.06
C GLY A 51 16.63 37.31 34.26
N MET A 52 17.24 36.11 34.33
CA MET A 52 17.39 35.22 35.51
C MET A 52 16.13 34.46 36.03
N LYS A 53 16.15 33.19 36.44
CA LYS A 53 17.16 32.12 36.59
C LYS A 53 16.39 30.79 36.87
N LYS A 54 16.81 29.70 36.19
CA LYS A 54 17.04 28.28 36.63
C LYS A 54 15.99 27.59 37.56
N VAL A 55 15.72 26.27 37.53
CA VAL A 55 16.56 25.06 37.41
C VAL A 55 15.65 23.85 37.07
N CYS A 56 16.19 22.89 36.32
CA CYS A 56 15.64 21.58 35.94
C CYS A 56 15.95 20.49 36.98
N PHE A 57 15.08 19.48 37.15
CA PHE A 57 15.48 18.17 37.69
C PHE A 57 15.02 17.02 36.76
N LYS A 58 16.01 16.20 36.43
CA LYS A 58 15.96 14.92 35.70
C LYS A 58 16.18 13.84 36.76
N VAL A 59 15.44 12.73 36.69
CA VAL A 59 15.73 11.51 37.46
C VAL A 59 15.61 10.32 36.52
N SER A 60 16.69 9.53 36.47
CA SER A 60 16.79 8.18 35.92
C SER A 60 17.32 7.32 37.06
N GLU A 61 16.77 6.12 37.25
CA GLU A 61 17.53 4.96 37.75
C GLU A 61 16.75 3.66 37.46
N GLU A 62 17.52 2.65 37.09
CA GLU A 62 17.15 1.29 36.72
C GLU A 62 17.06 0.35 37.94
N ASP A 63 16.51 -0.85 37.65
CA ASP A 63 16.62 -2.13 38.35
C ASP A 63 15.82 -2.39 39.63
N GLN A 64 14.79 -3.24 39.48
CA GLN A 64 14.64 -4.45 40.32
C GLN A 64 13.72 -5.49 39.63
N GLU A 65 14.29 -6.67 39.40
CA GLU A 65 13.59 -7.93 39.11
C GLU A 65 12.82 -8.38 40.36
N ASP A 66 11.57 -8.84 40.24
CA ASP A 66 11.09 -9.97 41.04
C ASP A 66 9.94 -10.73 40.37
N SER A 67 10.06 -12.04 40.52
CA SER A 67 9.29 -13.17 40.04
C SER A 67 8.04 -13.44 40.88
N GLY A 68 7.04 -14.12 40.32
CA GLY A 68 5.96 -14.68 41.13
C GLY A 68 4.74 -15.19 40.37
N HIS A 69 4.84 -16.43 39.89
CA HIS A 69 3.71 -17.24 39.43
C HIS A 69 2.83 -17.74 40.59
N ASP A 70 1.57 -18.01 40.24
CA ASP A 70 0.62 -18.99 40.77
C ASP A 70 0.23 -18.96 42.26
N THR A 71 -1.09 -18.91 42.52
CA THR A 71 -1.76 -20.01 43.23
C THR A 71 -3.28 -19.99 43.00
N MET A 72 -3.76 -21.15 42.58
CA MET A 72 -5.16 -21.57 42.47
C MET A 72 -5.84 -21.68 43.84
N SER A 73 -7.16 -21.50 43.90
CA SER A 73 -8.02 -22.44 44.65
C SER A 73 -9.50 -22.37 44.26
N TYR A 74 -9.97 -23.49 43.73
CA TYR A 74 -11.37 -23.94 43.70
C TYR A 74 -12.04 -23.87 45.08
N ARG A 75 -13.33 -23.54 45.17
CA ARG A 75 -14.40 -24.51 45.52
C ARG A 75 -15.77 -23.87 45.75
N ASP A 76 -16.76 -24.61 45.28
CA ASP A 76 -18.21 -24.50 45.50
C ASP A 76 -18.64 -24.50 46.97
N SER A 77 -19.81 -23.91 47.26
CA SER A 77 -20.75 -24.44 48.25
C SER A 77 -22.18 -23.94 47.97
N TYR A 78 -23.06 -24.91 47.73
CA TYR A 78 -24.53 -24.84 47.77
C TYR A 78 -25.06 -24.71 49.21
N SER A 79 -26.28 -24.15 49.37
CA SER A 79 -27.41 -24.57 50.25
C SER A 79 -28.26 -23.33 50.60
N GLU A 80 -29.50 -23.22 50.11
CA GLU A 80 -30.75 -23.82 50.60
C GLU A 80 -31.37 -23.19 51.88
N CYS A 81 -32.45 -22.45 51.62
CA CYS A 81 -33.79 -22.56 52.21
C CYS A 81 -34.15 -22.07 53.64
N ASN A 82 -35.25 -21.30 53.63
CA ASN A 82 -36.43 -21.28 54.52
C ASN A 82 -36.40 -20.55 55.86
N SER A 83 -37.26 -19.52 55.99
CA SER A 83 -38.58 -19.61 56.67
C SER A 83 -39.28 -18.25 56.67
N ASN A 84 -40.43 -18.14 56.00
CA ASN A 84 -41.79 -18.04 56.58
C ASN A 84 -42.00 -16.96 57.64
N ARG A 85 -42.87 -15.98 57.35
CA ARG A 85 -44.23 -15.89 57.95
C ARG A 85 -45.02 -14.67 57.45
N ASP A 86 -46.26 -14.95 57.04
CA ASP A 86 -47.51 -14.22 57.38
C ASP A 86 -47.55 -12.70 57.07
N SER A 87 -48.47 -12.11 56.30
CA SER A 87 -49.91 -12.39 56.14
C SER A 87 -50.51 -11.63 54.93
N VAL A 88 -51.39 -12.33 54.19
CA VAL A 88 -52.78 -11.97 53.80
C VAL A 88 -52.99 -10.54 53.23
N LEU A 89 -53.14 -10.38 51.89
CA LEU A 89 -54.42 -10.34 51.13
C LEU A 89 -55.37 -9.22 51.66
N SER A 90 -55.98 -8.30 50.89
CA SER A 90 -56.37 -8.32 49.48
C SER A 90 -57.13 -7.03 49.13
N TYR A 91 -56.99 -6.60 47.87
CA TYR A 91 -58.05 -6.13 46.96
C TYR A 91 -58.74 -4.74 47.10
N THR A 92 -58.46 -3.91 46.07
CA THR A 92 -59.38 -3.22 45.13
C THR A 92 -60.46 -2.23 45.60
N SER A 93 -60.48 -1.02 45.01
CA SER A 93 -61.56 -0.47 44.13
C SER A 93 -61.17 0.92 43.60
N VAL A 94 -60.99 1.15 42.30
CA VAL A 94 -61.86 1.72 41.23
C VAL A 94 -62.85 2.87 41.56
N ARG A 95 -62.66 4.00 40.82
CA ARG A 95 -63.59 5.04 40.28
C ARG A 95 -63.75 6.42 40.99
N SER A 96 -63.19 7.43 40.31
CA SER A 96 -63.81 8.64 39.70
C SER A 96 -64.68 9.66 40.50
N ASN A 97 -64.26 10.94 40.39
CA ASN A 97 -64.97 12.24 40.30
C ASN A 97 -66.04 12.69 41.33
N SER A 98 -65.81 13.84 41.99
CA SER A 98 -66.54 15.13 41.80
C SER A 98 -66.69 16.00 43.08
N SER A 99 -66.28 17.28 42.97
CA SER A 99 -66.85 18.55 43.51
C SER A 99 -67.35 18.70 44.97
N TYR A 100 -66.88 19.72 45.73
CA TYR A 100 -67.59 21.00 46.06
C TYR A 100 -66.92 21.78 47.24
N LEU A 101 -66.60 23.06 46.99
CA LEU A 101 -66.53 24.29 47.83
C LEU A 101 -65.85 24.41 49.22
N GLY A 102 -65.11 25.53 49.38
CA GLY A 102 -64.79 26.25 50.64
C GLY A 102 -63.31 26.71 50.73
N SER A 103 -62.92 27.85 50.15
CA SER A 103 -62.67 29.13 50.85
C SER A 103 -61.60 29.08 51.96
N ASP A 104 -60.38 29.56 51.71
CA ASP A 104 -59.97 30.94 52.03
C ASP A 104 -58.48 31.20 51.75
N GLU A 105 -58.21 32.43 51.35
CA GLU A 105 -56.90 33.03 51.08
C GLU A 105 -55.96 32.97 52.30
N MET A 106 -54.73 32.52 52.08
CA MET A 106 -53.54 33.17 52.64
C MET A 106 -52.39 32.96 51.67
N GLY A 107 -51.86 34.07 51.15
CA GLY A 107 -50.74 34.08 50.23
C GLY A 107 -49.44 33.62 50.88
N SER A 108 -48.72 32.80 50.14
CA SER A 108 -47.26 32.88 50.03
C SER A 108 -46.91 32.51 48.61
N GLY A 109 -46.64 33.53 47.79
CA GLY A 109 -46.06 33.34 46.48
C GLY A 109 -44.67 32.76 46.63
N ASP A 110 -44.56 31.44 46.51
CA ASP A 110 -43.36 30.81 45.94
C ASP A 110 -43.66 30.59 44.46
N GLU A 111 -43.63 31.70 43.72
CA GLU A 111 -43.32 31.61 42.30
C GLU A 111 -41.90 31.05 42.21
N LEU A 112 -41.77 29.81 41.73
CA LEU A 112 -40.54 29.35 41.08
C LEU A 112 -40.05 30.49 40.18
N PRO A 113 -38.76 30.87 40.19
CA PRO A 113 -38.29 31.93 39.34
C PRO A 113 -38.45 31.51 37.87
N CYS A 114 -39.56 31.96 37.28
CA CYS A 114 -39.76 32.06 35.84
C CYS A 114 -38.77 33.11 35.33
N ASP A 115 -37.56 32.66 34.99
CA ASP A 115 -36.82 33.03 33.78
C ASP A 115 -35.32 32.67 33.91
N MET A 116 -35.00 31.38 34.02
CA MET A 116 -33.77 30.88 33.40
C MET A 116 -34.08 30.50 31.94
N ARG A 117 -34.52 31.48 31.14
CA ARG A 117 -34.59 31.27 29.69
C ARG A 117 -33.19 31.37 29.14
N ILE A 118 -32.79 30.37 28.35
CA ILE A 118 -31.57 30.42 27.55
C ILE A 118 -31.62 31.71 26.71
N PRO A 119 -30.63 32.61 26.80
CA PRO A 119 -30.53 33.81 25.98
C PRO A 119 -30.65 33.48 24.48
N SER A 120 -31.27 34.35 23.68
CA SER A 120 -31.56 34.06 22.25
C SER A 120 -30.30 33.72 21.45
N ASP A 121 -29.18 34.39 21.73
CA ASP A 121 -27.87 34.14 21.10
C ASP A 121 -27.30 32.74 21.44
N LYS A 122 -27.64 32.21 22.62
CA LYS A 122 -27.28 30.84 23.04
C LYS A 122 -28.27 29.81 22.53
N GLN A 123 -29.55 30.16 22.33
CA GLN A 123 -30.53 29.30 21.67
C GLN A 123 -30.15 29.02 20.21
N ASP A 124 -29.73 30.05 19.47
CA ASP A 124 -29.30 29.89 18.08
C ASP A 124 -28.07 28.99 17.95
N LYS A 125 -27.09 29.16 18.86
CA LYS A 125 -25.90 28.29 18.93
C LYS A 125 -26.26 26.84 19.30
N LEU A 126 -27.18 26.66 20.23
CA LEU A 126 -27.67 25.34 20.63
C LEU A 126 -28.40 24.65 19.47
N HIS A 127 -29.26 25.40 18.78
CA HIS A 127 -30.01 24.91 17.63
C HIS A 127 -29.07 24.48 16.49
N GLY A 128 -28.09 25.30 16.14
CA GLY A 128 -27.08 24.94 15.12
C GLY A 128 -26.24 23.71 15.52
N CYS A 129 -25.88 23.57 16.80
CA CYS A 129 -25.18 22.37 17.28
C CYS A 129 -26.03 21.10 17.17
N LEU A 130 -27.32 21.20 17.52
CA LEU A 130 -28.27 20.10 17.45
C LEU A 130 -28.60 19.72 16.01
N GLU A 131 -28.77 20.69 15.12
CA GLU A 131 -28.98 20.47 13.70
C GLU A 131 -27.80 19.72 13.08
N HIS A 132 -26.57 20.17 13.35
CA HIS A 132 -25.38 19.49 12.86
C HIS A 132 -25.22 18.08 13.47
N LEU A 133 -25.55 17.91 14.76
CA LEU A 133 -25.59 16.59 15.38
C LEU A 133 -26.58 15.68 14.65
N PHE A 134 -27.82 16.12 14.44
CA PHE A 134 -28.85 15.32 13.78
C PHE A 134 -28.47 14.99 12.33
N ASN A 135 -27.90 15.93 11.58
CA ASN A 135 -27.38 15.69 10.24
C ASN A 135 -26.27 14.61 10.23
N GLN A 136 -25.38 14.60 11.23
CA GLN A 136 -24.39 13.52 11.39
C GLN A 136 -25.06 12.17 11.70
N VAL A 137 -26.08 12.16 12.56
CA VAL A 137 -26.85 10.94 12.87
C VAL A 137 -27.55 10.39 11.62
N ASP A 138 -28.21 11.25 10.82
CA ASP A 138 -28.88 10.85 9.57
C ASP A 138 -27.90 10.30 8.54
N SER A 139 -26.72 10.93 8.42
CA SER A 139 -25.67 10.46 7.51
C SER A 139 -25.17 9.06 7.87
N ILE A 140 -24.96 8.81 9.16
CA ILE A 140 -24.55 7.49 9.67
C ILE A 140 -25.66 6.45 9.45
N HIS A 141 -26.91 6.82 9.69
CA HIS A 141 -28.07 5.96 9.43
C HIS A 141 -28.18 5.59 7.96
N ALA A 142 -28.07 6.56 7.06
CA ALA A 142 -28.12 6.31 5.62
C ALA A 142 -27.00 5.35 5.18
N LEU A 143 -25.81 5.48 5.75
CA LEU A 143 -24.68 4.58 5.49
C LEU A 143 -24.97 3.14 5.95
N LEU A 144 -25.45 2.97 7.17
CA LEU A 144 -25.71 1.66 7.77
C LEU A 144 -26.99 0.99 7.23
N LYS A 145 -27.91 1.75 6.64
CA LYS A 145 -29.12 1.26 5.96
C LYS A 145 -28.87 0.84 4.51
N GLY A 146 -27.67 1.10 3.99
CA GLY A 146 -27.31 0.79 2.61
C GLY A 146 -27.43 -0.70 2.26
N ALA A 147 -27.55 -0.98 0.95
CA ALA A 147 -27.64 -2.34 0.42
C ALA A 147 -26.46 -3.23 0.84
N VAL A 148 -25.28 -2.63 1.10
CA VAL A 148 -24.08 -3.33 1.56
C VAL A 148 -24.31 -4.00 2.93
N MET A 149 -24.97 -3.33 3.87
CA MET A 149 -25.22 -3.90 5.21
C MET A 149 -26.25 -5.02 5.14
N SER A 150 -27.31 -4.85 4.34
CA SER A 150 -28.30 -5.92 4.14
C SER A 150 -27.67 -7.18 3.55
N ARG A 151 -26.78 -7.01 2.56
CA ARG A 151 -26.01 -8.11 1.97
C ARG A 151 -25.05 -8.75 2.99
N ALA A 152 -24.41 -7.95 3.85
CA ALA A 152 -23.55 -8.46 4.91
C ALA A 152 -24.32 -9.39 5.87
N PHE A 153 -25.54 -9.02 6.26
CA PHE A 153 -26.40 -9.88 7.10
C PHE A 153 -26.90 -11.14 6.38
N GLU A 154 -27.15 -11.09 5.07
CA GLU A 154 -27.48 -12.29 4.28
C GLU A 154 -26.32 -13.27 4.25
N GLU A 155 -25.10 -12.76 4.02
CA GLU A 155 -23.90 -13.60 3.99
C GLU A 155 -23.64 -14.25 5.36
N THR A 156 -23.82 -13.54 6.47
CA THR A 156 -23.53 -14.11 7.79
C THR A 156 -24.69 -14.87 8.44
N LYS A 157 -25.82 -15.07 7.75
CA LYS A 157 -27.05 -15.67 8.32
C LYS A 157 -26.85 -17.04 9.00
N HIS A 158 -25.75 -17.72 8.68
CA HIS A 158 -25.42 -19.06 9.16
C HIS A 158 -24.55 -19.07 10.43
N PHE A 159 -24.03 -17.91 10.84
CA PHE A 159 -23.34 -17.78 12.12
C PHE A 159 -24.39 -17.69 13.24
N PRO A 160 -24.17 -18.37 14.38
CA PRO A 160 -24.99 -18.20 15.57
C PRO A 160 -24.67 -16.82 16.17
N MET A 161 -25.32 -15.79 15.64
CA MET A 161 -25.21 -14.42 16.14
C MET A 161 -26.38 -14.17 17.07
N ASP A 162 -26.12 -13.53 18.21
CA ASP A 162 -27.17 -13.08 19.14
C ASP A 162 -28.08 -11.98 18.55
N HIS A 163 -27.73 -11.45 17.36
CA HIS A 163 -28.42 -10.31 16.76
C HIS A 163 -28.81 -10.55 15.30
N SER A 164 -30.13 -10.58 15.05
CA SER A 164 -30.71 -10.67 13.71
C SER A 164 -30.72 -9.32 12.97
N LEU A 165 -30.82 -9.32 11.63
CA LEU A 165 -31.05 -8.11 10.82
C LEU A 165 -32.26 -7.30 11.33
N GLN A 166 -33.26 -8.00 11.88
CA GLN A 166 -34.46 -7.39 12.44
C GLN A 166 -34.18 -6.67 13.77
N GLU A 167 -33.33 -7.22 14.63
CA GLU A 167 -32.87 -6.56 15.85
C GLU A 167 -31.92 -5.38 15.57
N PHE A 168 -31.10 -5.48 14.52
CA PHE A 168 -30.26 -4.36 14.08
C PHE A 168 -31.12 -3.18 13.61
N LYS A 169 -32.21 -3.45 12.88
CA LYS A 169 -33.22 -2.44 12.51
C LYS A 169 -33.99 -1.89 13.72
N GLN A 170 -34.24 -2.70 14.76
CA GLN A 170 -34.86 -2.20 16.01
C GLN A 170 -33.94 -1.25 16.81
N LYS A 171 -32.61 -1.40 16.71
CA LYS A 171 -31.66 -0.43 17.29
C LYS A 171 -31.74 0.95 16.61
N GLU A 172 -32.18 1.01 15.35
CA GLU A 172 -32.50 2.27 14.64
C GLU A 172 -33.66 3.02 15.33
N ASP A 173 -34.70 2.31 15.78
CA ASP A 173 -35.81 2.91 16.53
C ASP A 173 -35.36 3.52 17.87
N CYS A 174 -34.33 2.93 18.52
CA CYS A 174 -33.77 3.46 19.77
C CYS A 174 -33.04 4.80 19.55
N THR A 175 -32.33 4.95 18.42
CA THR A 175 -31.68 6.21 18.05
C THR A 175 -32.69 7.31 17.66
N MET A 176 -33.80 6.94 17.01
CA MET A 176 -34.92 7.87 16.73
C MET A 176 -35.61 8.32 18.03
N ARG A 177 -35.76 7.40 19.00
CA ARG A 177 -36.27 7.71 20.34
C ARG A 177 -35.37 8.68 21.11
N GLY A 178 -34.05 8.59 20.90
CA GLY A 178 -33.08 9.54 21.44
C GLY A 178 -33.28 10.97 20.92
N ARG A 179 -33.72 11.15 19.66
CA ARG A 179 -34.06 12.47 19.11
C ARG A 179 -35.30 13.07 19.77
N SER A 180 -36.35 12.26 19.96
CA SER A 180 -37.55 12.71 20.66
C SER A 180 -37.25 13.06 22.12
N LEU A 181 -36.38 12.32 22.80
CA LEU A 181 -35.94 12.63 24.17
C LEU A 181 -35.20 13.97 24.24
N ILE A 182 -34.35 14.27 23.26
CA ILE A 182 -33.67 15.56 23.16
C ILE A 182 -34.66 16.71 22.95
N GLN A 183 -35.68 16.53 22.08
CA GLN A 183 -36.74 17.53 21.90
C GLN A 183 -37.56 17.78 23.18
N ILE A 184 -37.86 16.72 23.93
CA ILE A 184 -38.54 16.82 25.22
C ILE A 184 -37.65 17.52 26.25
N SER A 185 -36.36 17.17 26.34
CA SER A 185 -35.41 17.86 27.23
C SER A 185 -35.29 19.35 26.90
N ILE A 186 -35.39 19.76 25.63
CA ILE A 186 -35.38 21.19 25.25
C ILE A 186 -36.62 21.93 25.77
N GLN A 187 -37.78 21.26 25.84
CA GLN A 187 -39.05 21.87 26.26
C GLN A 187 -39.28 21.83 27.77
N GLU A 188 -38.86 20.75 28.43
CA GLU A 188 -39.22 20.46 29.82
C GLU A 188 -38.05 20.65 30.81
N ASP A 189 -36.82 20.26 30.43
CA ASP A 189 -35.64 20.36 31.31
C ASP A 189 -34.33 20.50 30.49
N PRO A 190 -33.92 21.75 30.17
CA PRO A 190 -32.75 22.01 29.36
C PRO A 190 -31.44 21.56 30.01
N TRP A 191 -31.41 21.38 31.33
CA TRP A 191 -30.22 20.97 32.07
C TRP A 191 -29.91 19.48 31.94
N ASN A 192 -30.90 18.67 31.56
CA ASN A 192 -30.71 17.24 31.25
C ASN A 192 -30.29 16.98 29.79
N LEU A 193 -30.28 18.02 28.95
CA LEU A 193 -29.91 17.94 27.54
C LEU A 193 -28.52 17.28 27.30
N PRO A 194 -27.47 17.56 28.08
CA PRO A 194 -26.17 16.91 27.89
C PRO A 194 -26.21 15.39 28.12
N ASN A 195 -27.03 14.92 29.07
CA ASN A 195 -27.21 13.50 29.32
C ASN A 195 -27.99 12.84 28.18
N SER A 196 -29.07 13.46 27.72
CA SER A 196 -29.85 12.99 26.57
C SER A 196 -28.98 12.87 25.30
N ILE A 197 -28.11 13.86 25.05
CA ILE A 197 -27.16 13.83 23.93
C ILE A 197 -26.09 12.76 24.14
N LYS A 198 -25.55 12.62 25.35
CA LYS A 198 -24.58 11.57 25.68
C LYS A 198 -25.17 10.17 25.41
N THR A 199 -26.38 9.91 25.88
CA THR A 199 -27.09 8.64 25.62
C THR A 199 -27.32 8.40 24.13
N LEU A 200 -27.70 9.43 23.36
CA LEU A 200 -27.84 9.31 21.91
C LEU A 200 -26.50 8.96 21.24
N VAL A 201 -25.41 9.66 21.62
CA VAL A 201 -24.07 9.43 21.07
C VAL A 201 -23.57 8.01 21.40
N ASP A 202 -23.78 7.55 22.63
CA ASP A 202 -23.39 6.20 23.06
C ASP A 202 -24.18 5.11 22.31
N ASN A 203 -25.49 5.32 22.10
CA ASN A 203 -26.34 4.42 21.32
C ASN A 203 -25.90 4.35 19.84
N ILE A 204 -25.58 5.50 19.22
CA ILE A 204 -25.09 5.54 17.85
C ILE A 204 -23.72 4.89 17.75
N GLN A 205 -22.82 5.10 18.72
CA GLN A 205 -21.51 4.46 18.74
C GLN A 205 -21.67 2.94 18.77
N LYS A 206 -22.57 2.41 19.60
CA LYS A 206 -22.87 0.98 19.64
C LYS A 206 -23.45 0.47 18.32
N TYR A 207 -24.37 1.22 17.71
CA TYR A 207 -24.97 0.87 16.42
C TYR A 207 -23.92 0.82 15.28
N VAL A 208 -22.98 1.77 15.25
CA VAL A 208 -21.87 1.78 14.30
C VAL A 208 -20.92 0.61 14.52
N GLU A 209 -20.57 0.29 15.78
CA GLU A 209 -19.66 -0.82 16.07
C GLU A 209 -20.30 -2.16 15.70
N ASP A 210 -21.60 -2.35 15.98
CA ASP A 210 -22.36 -3.53 15.57
C ASP A 210 -22.37 -3.66 14.03
N GLY A 211 -22.61 -2.57 13.30
CA GLY A 211 -22.56 -2.57 11.83
C GLY A 211 -21.16 -2.87 11.27
N LYS A 212 -20.11 -2.32 11.89
CA LYS A 212 -18.71 -2.59 11.53
C LYS A 212 -18.35 -4.06 11.77
N ASN A 213 -18.73 -4.62 12.91
CA ASN A 213 -18.51 -6.04 13.22
C ASN A 213 -19.24 -6.94 12.23
N GLN A 214 -20.47 -6.60 11.88
CA GLN A 214 -21.25 -7.32 10.89
C GLN A 214 -20.61 -7.30 9.49
N LEU A 215 -20.12 -6.14 9.06
CA LEU A 215 -19.37 -6.02 7.81
C LEU A 215 -18.07 -6.82 7.85
N LEU A 216 -17.34 -6.78 8.97
CA LEU A 216 -16.11 -7.53 9.15
C LEU A 216 -16.37 -9.05 9.05
N LEU A 217 -17.40 -9.56 9.70
CA LEU A 217 -17.82 -10.97 9.61
C LEU A 217 -18.19 -11.37 8.18
N ALA A 218 -18.95 -10.53 7.48
CA ALA A 218 -19.31 -10.79 6.09
C ALA A 218 -18.06 -10.81 5.19
N LEU A 219 -17.14 -9.85 5.38
CA LEU A 219 -15.88 -9.79 4.67
C LEU A 219 -15.03 -11.03 4.96
N LEU A 220 -14.92 -11.46 6.22
CA LEU A 220 -14.20 -12.67 6.61
C LEU A 220 -14.79 -13.93 5.98
N LYS A 221 -16.12 -14.04 5.90
CA LYS A 221 -16.79 -15.16 5.22
C LYS A 221 -16.58 -15.14 3.70
N CYS A 222 -16.69 -13.96 3.09
CA CYS A 222 -16.48 -13.79 1.65
C CYS A 222 -14.99 -13.85 1.25
N THR A 223 -14.09 -13.89 2.24
CA THR A 223 -12.66 -13.99 2.00
C THR A 223 -12.28 -15.45 1.80
N ASP A 224 -11.83 -15.78 0.59
CA ASP A 224 -11.17 -17.06 0.31
C ASP A 224 -9.77 -17.06 0.95
N THR A 225 -9.66 -17.64 2.13
CA THR A 225 -8.40 -17.69 2.91
C THR A 225 -7.33 -18.54 2.22
N GLU A 226 -7.72 -19.57 1.46
CA GLU A 226 -6.77 -20.40 0.72
C GLU A 226 -6.17 -19.62 -0.46
N LEU A 227 -7.01 -18.88 -1.19
CA LEU A 227 -6.56 -18.00 -2.26
C LEU A 227 -5.69 -16.86 -1.72
N GLN A 228 -6.04 -16.27 -0.58
CA GLN A 228 -5.19 -15.25 0.05
C GLN A 228 -3.82 -15.81 0.42
N LEU A 229 -3.76 -16.97 1.08
CA LEU A 229 -2.49 -17.61 1.43
C LEU A 229 -1.65 -17.92 0.19
N ARG A 230 -2.27 -18.39 -0.90
CA ARG A 230 -1.61 -18.62 -2.19
C ARG A 230 -1.02 -17.30 -2.72
N ARG A 231 -1.79 -16.23 -2.76
CA ARG A 231 -1.34 -14.91 -3.24
C ARG A 231 -0.20 -14.35 -2.39
N ASP A 232 -0.26 -14.52 -1.07
CA ASP A 232 0.79 -14.04 -0.18
C ASP A 232 2.08 -14.87 -0.30
N THR A 233 1.95 -16.18 -0.51
CA THR A 233 3.10 -17.06 -0.78
C THR A 233 3.82 -16.64 -2.07
N ILE A 234 3.07 -16.43 -3.15
CA ILE A 234 3.63 -16.07 -4.45
C ILE A 234 4.18 -14.64 -4.43
N PHE A 235 3.50 -13.72 -3.73
CA PHE A 235 4.01 -12.38 -3.46
C PHE A 235 5.34 -12.40 -2.71
N CYS A 236 5.47 -13.22 -1.67
CA CYS A 236 6.72 -13.40 -0.95
C CYS A 236 7.82 -13.94 -1.86
N GLN A 237 7.55 -14.99 -2.65
CA GLN A 237 8.51 -15.57 -3.60
C GLN A 237 9.01 -14.53 -4.61
N ALA A 238 8.10 -13.76 -5.21
CA ALA A 238 8.44 -12.74 -6.19
C ALA A 238 9.17 -11.55 -5.55
N LEU A 239 8.77 -11.12 -4.34
CA LEU A 239 9.43 -10.05 -3.59
C LEU A 239 10.86 -10.43 -3.22
N VAL A 240 11.09 -11.66 -2.74
CA VAL A 240 12.44 -12.15 -2.41
C VAL A 240 13.33 -12.12 -3.65
N ALA A 241 12.84 -12.60 -4.79
CA ALA A 241 13.59 -12.53 -6.04
C ALA A 241 13.92 -11.07 -6.43
N ALA A 242 12.94 -10.17 -6.33
CA ALA A 242 13.14 -8.74 -6.62
C ALA A 242 14.18 -8.09 -5.69
N VAL A 243 14.10 -8.34 -4.38
CA VAL A 243 15.04 -7.81 -3.38
C VAL A 243 16.45 -8.34 -3.64
N CYS A 244 16.61 -9.64 -3.90
CA CYS A 244 17.91 -10.24 -4.20
C CYS A 244 18.52 -9.68 -5.50
N THR A 245 17.76 -9.64 -6.59
CA THR A 245 18.27 -9.10 -7.88
C THR A 245 18.62 -7.62 -7.77
N PHE A 246 17.79 -6.81 -7.10
CA PHE A 246 18.10 -5.41 -6.86
C PHE A 246 19.32 -5.24 -5.97
N SER A 247 19.45 -6.03 -4.91
CA SER A 247 20.59 -5.98 -3.99
C SER A 247 21.91 -6.23 -4.69
N GLU A 248 22.01 -7.29 -5.50
CA GLU A 248 23.22 -7.59 -6.27
C GLU A 248 23.59 -6.47 -7.23
N GLN A 249 22.61 -5.90 -7.94
CA GLN A 249 22.84 -4.79 -8.85
C GLN A 249 23.21 -3.49 -8.13
N LEU A 250 22.57 -3.21 -6.98
CA LEU A 250 22.86 -2.07 -6.13
C LEU A 250 24.30 -2.14 -5.60
N LEU A 251 24.70 -3.28 -5.03
CA LEU A 251 26.06 -3.48 -4.52
C LEU A 251 27.10 -3.38 -5.65
N ALA A 252 26.80 -3.91 -6.84
CA ALA A 252 27.64 -3.73 -8.02
C ALA A 252 27.78 -2.25 -8.41
N ALA A 253 26.69 -1.47 -8.36
CA ALA A 253 26.73 -0.04 -8.66
C ALA A 253 27.47 0.78 -7.59
N LEU A 254 27.22 0.52 -6.31
CA LEU A 254 27.95 1.14 -5.19
C LEU A 254 29.44 0.77 -5.20
N SER A 255 29.77 -0.41 -5.75
CA SER A 255 31.16 -0.85 -5.98
C SER A 255 31.76 -0.33 -7.29
N TYR A 256 31.05 0.52 -8.05
CA TYR A 256 31.48 1.07 -9.34
C TYR A 256 31.78 0.01 -10.42
N ARG A 257 31.05 -1.12 -10.37
CA ARG A 257 31.17 -2.24 -11.31
C ARG A 257 30.01 -2.32 -12.31
N TYR A 258 28.85 -1.76 -11.97
CA TYR A 258 27.69 -1.80 -12.85
C TYR A 258 27.87 -0.89 -14.07
N ASN A 259 27.56 -1.41 -15.26
CA ASN A 259 27.61 -0.64 -16.50
C ASN A 259 26.59 -1.17 -17.52
N ASN A 260 25.54 -0.41 -17.78
CA ASN A 260 24.54 -0.67 -18.81
C ASN A 260 24.82 0.05 -20.15
N ASN A 261 25.86 0.88 -20.20
CA ASN A 261 26.26 1.71 -21.34
C ASN A 261 27.67 1.38 -21.85
N GLY A 262 28.17 0.18 -21.58
CA GLY A 262 29.54 -0.21 -21.95
C GLY A 262 29.84 -0.13 -23.45
N GLU A 263 28.82 -0.20 -24.30
CA GLU A 263 28.89 -0.01 -25.76
C GLU A 263 29.43 1.38 -26.16
N TYR A 264 29.29 2.39 -25.29
CA TYR A 264 29.65 3.78 -25.57
C TYR A 264 30.96 4.19 -24.90
N GLU A 265 31.84 3.23 -24.60
CA GLU A 265 33.14 3.43 -23.94
C GLU A 265 33.03 4.16 -22.58
N GLU A 266 31.86 4.10 -21.95
CA GLU A 266 31.62 4.73 -20.65
C GLU A 266 32.30 3.94 -19.52
N SER A 267 33.01 4.64 -18.63
CA SER A 267 33.66 4.01 -17.48
C SER A 267 32.61 3.40 -16.54
N SER A 268 32.92 2.24 -15.93
CA SER A 268 32.00 1.59 -14.99
C SER A 268 31.67 2.47 -13.78
N ARG A 269 32.60 3.35 -13.39
CA ARG A 269 32.39 4.32 -12.30
C ARG A 269 31.33 5.35 -12.65
N ASP A 270 31.41 5.93 -13.84
CA ASP A 270 30.46 6.95 -14.29
C ASP A 270 29.10 6.33 -14.59
N ALA A 271 29.07 5.17 -15.27
CA ALA A 271 27.85 4.43 -15.54
C ALA A 271 27.13 4.02 -14.24
N SER A 272 27.86 3.50 -13.24
CA SER A 272 27.29 3.16 -11.93
C SER A 272 26.70 4.38 -11.22
N ARG A 273 27.40 5.52 -11.22
CA ARG A 273 26.91 6.76 -10.61
C ARG A 273 25.67 7.27 -11.34
N LYS A 274 25.68 7.29 -12.68
CA LYS A 274 24.51 7.70 -13.47
C LYS A 274 23.32 6.80 -13.22
N TRP A 275 23.53 5.48 -13.11
CA TRP A 275 22.48 4.53 -12.79
C TRP A 275 21.90 4.76 -11.38
N LEU A 276 22.74 4.97 -10.35
CA LEU A 276 22.27 5.27 -9.00
C LEU A 276 21.38 6.52 -8.95
N GLU A 277 21.82 7.59 -9.62
CA GLU A 277 21.06 8.83 -9.73
C GLU A 277 19.76 8.65 -10.55
N GLN A 278 19.82 7.86 -11.62
CA GLN A 278 18.67 7.53 -12.45
C GLN A 278 17.61 6.78 -11.63
N VAL A 279 18.00 5.71 -10.91
CA VAL A 279 17.04 4.94 -10.11
C VAL A 279 16.54 5.76 -8.93
N ALA A 280 17.40 6.60 -8.33
CA ALA A 280 16.97 7.57 -7.33
C ALA A 280 15.85 8.45 -7.88
N ALA A 281 15.96 9.03 -9.08
CA ALA A 281 14.91 9.89 -9.63
C ALA A 281 13.66 9.12 -10.11
N ASN A 282 13.85 8.06 -10.89
CA ASN A 282 12.79 7.43 -11.67
C ASN A 282 12.18 6.18 -11.03
N GLY A 283 12.78 5.66 -9.96
CA GLY A 283 12.48 4.33 -9.41
C GLY A 283 13.23 3.22 -10.14
N VAL A 284 13.15 2.01 -9.61
CA VAL A 284 13.79 0.81 -10.16
C VAL A 284 12.83 0.08 -11.10
N LEU A 285 13.29 -0.24 -12.30
CA LEU A 285 12.57 -1.10 -13.25
C LEU A 285 12.98 -2.56 -13.02
N LEU A 286 12.02 -3.44 -12.77
CA LEU A 286 12.19 -4.87 -12.63
C LEU A 286 11.62 -5.59 -13.86
N HIS A 287 12.52 -6.13 -14.67
CA HIS A 287 12.18 -6.91 -15.87
C HIS A 287 12.13 -8.40 -15.52
N CYS A 288 10.91 -8.93 -15.47
CA CYS A 288 10.66 -10.36 -15.36
C CYS A 288 10.43 -10.94 -16.76
N GLN A 289 11.25 -11.90 -17.14
CA GLN A 289 11.13 -12.64 -18.39
C GLN A 289 10.63 -14.05 -18.11
N SER A 290 9.42 -14.36 -18.56
CA SER A 290 8.81 -15.69 -18.42
C SER A 290 9.00 -16.53 -19.69
N LEU A 291 9.55 -17.73 -19.49
CA LEU A 291 9.72 -18.77 -20.49
C LEU A 291 8.75 -19.93 -20.25
N LEU A 292 7.61 -19.64 -19.62
CA LEU A 292 6.52 -20.59 -19.40
C LEU A 292 5.81 -20.92 -20.71
N SER A 293 5.23 -22.11 -20.79
CA SER A 293 4.47 -22.64 -21.93
C SER A 293 3.00 -22.81 -21.53
N PRO A 294 2.25 -21.70 -21.30
CA PRO A 294 0.88 -21.73 -20.75
C PRO A 294 -0.14 -22.44 -21.67
N ALA A 295 0.15 -22.52 -22.97
CA ALA A 295 -0.67 -23.25 -23.92
C ALA A 295 -0.48 -24.77 -23.85
N ALA A 296 0.69 -25.24 -23.38
CA ALA A 296 1.04 -26.67 -23.33
C ALA A 296 0.88 -27.26 -21.92
N VAL A 297 1.15 -26.49 -20.86
CA VAL A 297 1.16 -26.97 -19.47
C VAL A 297 0.19 -26.15 -18.61
N LYS A 298 -0.87 -26.80 -18.11
CA LYS A 298 -1.91 -26.14 -17.29
C LYS A 298 -1.36 -25.49 -16.03
N GLU A 299 -0.42 -26.15 -15.34
CA GLU A 299 0.22 -25.60 -14.15
C GLU A 299 1.00 -24.32 -14.47
N GLU A 300 1.74 -24.30 -15.58
CA GLU A 300 2.48 -23.11 -16.01
C GLU A 300 1.57 -21.96 -16.47
N ARG A 301 0.37 -22.28 -16.96
CA ARG A 301 -0.66 -21.27 -17.19
C ARG A 301 -1.08 -20.60 -15.89
N THR A 302 -1.40 -21.39 -14.86
CA THR A 302 -1.78 -20.82 -13.56
C THR A 302 -0.61 -20.08 -12.92
N MET A 303 0.63 -20.57 -13.05
CA MET A 303 1.83 -19.82 -12.62
C MET A 303 1.93 -18.46 -13.31
N LEU A 304 1.62 -18.38 -14.61
CA LEU A 304 1.65 -17.13 -15.37
C LEU A 304 0.55 -16.16 -14.93
N GLU A 305 -0.67 -16.67 -14.69
CA GLU A 305 -1.79 -15.89 -14.15
C GLU A 305 -1.45 -15.33 -12.75
N ASP A 306 -0.89 -16.18 -11.87
CA ASP A 306 -0.51 -15.79 -10.50
C ASP A 306 0.58 -14.71 -10.50
N ILE A 307 1.66 -14.90 -11.27
CA ILE A 307 2.79 -13.96 -11.29
C ILE A 307 2.41 -12.63 -11.92
N TRP A 308 1.51 -12.62 -12.91
CA TRP A 308 1.01 -11.38 -13.53
C TRP A 308 0.27 -10.49 -12.51
N VAL A 309 -0.63 -11.09 -11.73
CA VAL A 309 -1.32 -10.37 -10.64
C VAL A 309 -0.31 -9.94 -9.57
N THR A 310 0.59 -10.84 -9.18
CA THR A 310 1.58 -10.59 -8.13
C THR A 310 2.51 -9.42 -8.47
N LEU A 311 3.00 -9.33 -9.71
CA LEU A 311 3.87 -8.22 -10.14
C LEU A 311 3.14 -6.88 -10.10
N SER A 312 1.85 -6.85 -10.48
CA SER A 312 1.03 -5.64 -10.38
C SER A 312 0.89 -5.16 -8.92
N GLU A 313 0.87 -6.07 -7.95
CA GLU A 313 0.87 -5.71 -6.53
C GLU A 313 2.26 -5.30 -6.02
N LEU A 314 3.33 -5.87 -6.57
CA LEU A 314 4.71 -5.49 -6.24
C LEU A 314 5.04 -4.05 -6.63
N ASP A 315 4.32 -3.44 -7.59
CA ASP A 315 4.46 -2.01 -7.92
C ASP A 315 4.17 -1.07 -6.72
N SER A 316 3.45 -1.56 -5.69
CA SER A 316 3.19 -0.82 -4.45
C SER A 316 4.35 -0.88 -3.44
N VAL A 317 5.32 -1.77 -3.64
CA VAL A 317 6.46 -1.95 -2.73
C VAL A 317 7.45 -0.82 -2.91
N THR A 318 8.03 -0.38 -1.79
CA THR A 318 9.07 0.64 -1.78
C THR A 318 10.35 0.14 -1.12
N PHE A 319 11.49 0.59 -1.64
CA PHE A 319 12.80 0.33 -1.03
C PHE A 319 13.33 1.60 -0.38
N SER A 320 13.90 1.47 0.81
CA SER A 320 14.51 2.59 1.56
C SER A 320 15.87 2.16 2.10
N PHE A 321 16.73 3.12 2.40
CA PHE A 321 18.11 2.85 2.80
C PHE A 321 18.38 3.45 4.17
N LYS A 322 19.13 2.73 4.99
CA LYS A 322 19.65 3.20 6.26
C LYS A 322 21.11 2.76 6.39
N GLN A 323 21.89 3.53 7.14
CA GLN A 323 23.22 3.10 7.52
C GLN A 323 23.12 2.17 8.74
N LEU A 324 23.94 1.11 8.76
CA LEU A 324 24.12 0.27 9.94
C LEU A 324 25.22 0.86 10.82
N ASP A 325 24.96 0.97 12.13
CA ASP A 325 25.92 1.55 13.09
C ASP A 325 27.07 0.59 13.44
N GLU A 326 26.85 -0.73 13.46
CA GLU A 326 27.86 -1.74 13.83
C GLU A 326 27.75 -3.07 13.06
N ASN A 327 28.87 -3.55 12.53
CA ASN A 327 28.95 -4.77 11.73
C ASN A 327 29.20 -6.02 12.61
N TYR A 328 28.13 -6.73 12.97
CA TYR A 328 28.22 -7.99 13.76
C TYR A 328 28.26 -9.28 12.94
N VAL A 329 28.00 -9.22 11.62
CA VAL A 329 27.94 -10.42 10.76
C VAL A 329 29.03 -10.35 9.69
N ALA A 330 29.98 -11.28 9.76
CA ALA A 330 31.02 -11.41 8.74
C ALA A 330 30.41 -11.70 7.35
N ASN A 331 30.96 -11.07 6.31
CA ASN A 331 30.64 -11.31 4.89
C ASN A 331 29.22 -10.94 4.42
N THR A 332 28.46 -10.13 5.17
CA THR A 332 27.15 -9.62 4.73
C THR A 332 27.20 -8.11 4.55
N ASN A 333 27.20 -7.64 3.29
CA ASN A 333 27.30 -6.21 2.96
C ASN A 333 25.99 -5.44 3.12
N VAL A 334 24.86 -6.15 3.25
CA VAL A 334 23.53 -5.56 3.36
C VAL A 334 22.60 -6.41 4.22
N PHE A 335 21.85 -5.75 5.11
CA PHE A 335 20.80 -6.39 5.89
C PHE A 335 19.44 -5.87 5.46
N TYR A 336 18.43 -6.73 5.49
CA TYR A 336 17.09 -6.39 5.06
C TYR A 336 16.13 -6.39 6.25
N HIS A 337 15.27 -5.39 6.30
CA HIS A 337 14.13 -5.36 7.23
C HIS A 337 12.87 -5.04 6.45
N ILE A 338 11.80 -5.77 6.72
CA ILE A 338 10.51 -5.58 6.06
C ILE A 338 9.56 -4.98 7.08
N GLU A 339 8.94 -3.86 6.71
CA GLU A 339 7.95 -3.17 7.52
C GLU A 339 6.73 -2.79 6.66
N GLY A 340 5.59 -2.54 7.31
CA GLY A 340 4.34 -2.15 6.65
C GLY A 340 3.31 -3.28 6.58
N SER A 341 2.39 -3.17 5.61
CA SER A 341 1.31 -4.14 5.40
C SER A 341 1.32 -4.66 3.96
N ARG A 342 0.44 -5.63 3.65
CA ARG A 342 0.33 -6.23 2.32
C ARG A 342 0.05 -5.24 1.18
N GLN A 343 -0.61 -4.11 1.49
CA GLN A 343 -0.98 -3.07 0.53
C GLN A 343 0.08 -1.98 0.39
N ALA A 344 0.99 -1.87 1.36
CA ALA A 344 2.00 -0.82 1.42
C ALA A 344 3.22 -1.35 2.19
N LEU A 345 4.00 -2.20 1.51
CA LEU A 345 5.16 -2.85 2.09
C LEU A 345 6.43 -2.05 1.75
N LYS A 346 7.30 -1.89 2.74
CA LYS A 346 8.58 -1.20 2.58
C LYS A 346 9.71 -2.12 3.02
N VAL A 347 10.71 -2.26 2.15
CA VAL A 347 11.94 -3.00 2.43
C VAL A 347 13.05 -1.99 2.73
N VAL A 348 13.63 -2.09 3.92
CA VAL A 348 14.76 -1.27 4.36
C VAL A 348 16.05 -2.04 4.14
N PHE A 349 16.96 -1.43 3.39
CA PHE A 349 18.30 -1.94 3.11
C PHE A 349 19.27 -1.21 4.05
N TYR A 350 19.81 -1.94 5.02
CA TYR A 350 20.85 -1.46 5.90
C TYR A 350 22.21 -1.72 5.26
N LEU A 351 22.93 -0.66 4.95
CA LEU A 351 24.24 -0.68 4.30
C LEU A 351 25.34 -0.30 5.30
N ASP A 352 26.55 -0.81 5.09
CA ASP A 352 27.72 -0.31 5.81
C ASP A 352 28.03 1.16 5.43
N SER A 353 28.90 1.81 6.20
CA SER A 353 29.26 3.23 5.99
C SER A 353 29.90 3.50 4.62
N TYR A 354 30.64 2.53 4.06
CA TYR A 354 31.31 2.68 2.77
C TYR A 354 30.31 2.66 1.60
N HIS A 355 29.34 1.76 1.63
CA HIS A 355 28.29 1.66 0.63
C HIS A 355 27.25 2.77 0.81
N PHE A 356 26.89 3.11 2.04
CA PHE A 356 25.90 4.16 2.34
C PHE A 356 26.37 5.54 1.85
N SER A 357 27.64 5.91 2.09
CA SER A 357 28.22 7.19 1.65
C SER A 357 28.37 7.37 0.14
N LYS A 358 28.02 6.36 -0.66
CA LYS A 358 28.01 6.40 -2.12
C LYS A 358 26.62 6.50 -2.71
N LEU A 359 25.58 6.47 -1.87
CA LEU A 359 24.22 6.66 -2.34
C LEU A 359 24.02 8.11 -2.82
N PRO A 360 23.10 8.34 -3.77
CA PRO A 360 22.64 9.68 -4.07
C PRO A 360 22.03 10.34 -2.83
N SER A 361 22.26 11.65 -2.67
CA SER A 361 21.81 12.43 -1.50
C SER A 361 20.31 12.29 -1.21
N ARG A 362 19.47 12.13 -2.25
CA ARG A 362 18.03 11.86 -2.11
C ARG A 362 17.74 10.59 -1.33
N LEU A 363 18.52 9.53 -1.54
CA LEU A 363 18.36 8.24 -0.87
C LEU A 363 19.00 8.24 0.51
N GLU A 364 20.14 8.92 0.66
CA GLU A 364 20.78 9.14 1.97
C GLU A 364 19.86 9.91 2.93
N SER A 365 19.07 10.86 2.43
CA SER A 365 18.08 11.61 3.23
C SER A 365 16.81 10.80 3.57
N GLY A 366 16.78 9.49 3.31
CA GLY A 366 15.68 8.60 3.64
C GLY A 366 14.53 8.57 2.63
N ALA A 367 14.70 9.09 1.40
CA ALA A 367 13.67 8.94 0.37
C ALA A 367 13.58 7.48 -0.10
N SER A 368 12.35 7.05 -0.39
CA SER A 368 12.10 5.72 -0.92
C SER A 368 12.21 5.65 -2.45
N LEU A 369 12.62 4.48 -2.93
CA LEU A 369 12.53 4.04 -4.31
C LEU A 369 11.23 3.28 -4.54
N ARG A 370 10.54 3.59 -5.63
CA ARG A 370 9.40 2.78 -6.10
C ARG A 370 9.89 1.68 -7.02
N LEU A 371 9.22 0.53 -6.94
CA LEU A 371 9.39 -0.58 -7.86
C LEU A 371 8.44 -0.41 -9.06
N HIS A 372 8.95 -0.66 -10.26
CA HIS A 372 8.18 -0.70 -11.49
C HIS A 372 8.39 -2.06 -12.15
N THR A 373 7.38 -2.91 -12.15
CA THR A 373 7.47 -4.29 -12.65
C THR A 373 6.94 -4.40 -14.07
N VAL A 374 7.63 -5.20 -14.88
CA VAL A 374 7.21 -5.55 -16.24
C VAL A 374 7.45 -7.04 -16.48
N LEU A 375 6.51 -7.69 -17.17
CA LEU A 375 6.53 -9.13 -17.44
C LEU A 375 6.46 -9.36 -18.94
N PHE A 376 7.56 -9.78 -19.55
CA PHE A 376 7.53 -10.29 -20.93
C PHE A 376 7.51 -11.81 -20.92
N THR A 377 6.49 -12.40 -21.51
CA THR A 377 6.29 -13.86 -21.53
C THR A 377 6.26 -14.38 -22.96
N LYS A 378 7.06 -15.42 -23.22
CA LYS A 378 7.10 -16.14 -24.49
C LYS A 378 7.63 -17.54 -24.29
N ALA A 379 6.85 -18.54 -24.68
CA ALA A 379 7.32 -19.91 -24.76
C ALA A 379 8.47 -20.03 -25.76
N LEU A 380 9.50 -20.83 -25.41
CA LEU A 380 10.63 -21.07 -26.31
C LEU A 380 10.29 -22.02 -27.46
N GLU A 381 9.31 -22.91 -27.27
CA GLU A 381 8.88 -23.87 -28.26
C GLU A 381 7.63 -23.37 -28.99
N ASN A 382 7.60 -23.57 -30.30
CA ASN A 382 6.37 -23.40 -31.06
C ASN A 382 5.53 -24.68 -30.92
N LEU A 383 4.21 -24.54 -30.81
CA LEU A 383 3.32 -25.70 -30.84
C LEU A 383 3.38 -26.35 -32.23
N GLU A 384 3.89 -27.58 -32.30
CA GLU A 384 3.75 -28.43 -33.47
C GLU A 384 2.43 -29.23 -33.35
N GLY A 385 1.52 -29.05 -34.30
CA GLY A 385 0.21 -29.73 -34.34
C GLY A 385 -0.99 -28.83 -34.03
N PRO A 386 -2.22 -29.39 -34.05
CA PRO A 386 -3.42 -28.62 -33.73
C PRO A 386 -3.37 -28.14 -32.28
N PRO A 387 -3.71 -26.86 -32.00
CA PRO A 387 -3.61 -26.30 -30.66
C PRO A 387 -4.52 -27.05 -29.68
N PRO A 388 -4.04 -27.37 -28.46
CA PRO A 388 -4.88 -27.99 -27.45
C PRO A 388 -6.05 -27.06 -27.06
N PRO A 389 -7.17 -27.63 -26.55
CA PRO A 389 -8.30 -26.82 -26.10
C PRO A 389 -7.86 -25.84 -25.00
N GLY A 390 -8.15 -24.54 -25.20
CA GLY A 390 -7.74 -23.46 -24.31
C GLY A 390 -6.44 -22.75 -24.69
N SER A 391 -5.76 -23.16 -25.77
CA SER A 391 -4.55 -22.49 -26.31
C SER A 391 -4.83 -21.03 -26.69
N GLN A 392 -5.99 -20.73 -27.29
CA GLN A 392 -6.35 -19.35 -27.66
C GLN A 392 -6.38 -18.44 -26.44
N ALA A 393 -7.02 -18.85 -25.35
CA ALA A 393 -7.07 -18.06 -24.13
C ALA A 393 -5.69 -17.86 -23.48
N ALA A 394 -4.76 -18.81 -23.65
CA ALA A 394 -3.38 -18.67 -23.18
C ALA A 394 -2.58 -17.69 -24.06
N GLU A 395 -2.81 -17.70 -25.38
CA GLU A 395 -2.21 -16.73 -26.31
C GLU A 395 -2.74 -15.31 -26.07
N ASP A 396 -4.04 -15.16 -25.87
CA ASP A 396 -4.68 -13.88 -25.54
C ASP A 396 -4.14 -13.33 -24.22
N LEU A 397 -4.00 -14.18 -23.19
CA LEU A 397 -3.39 -13.80 -21.91
C LEU A 397 -1.94 -13.34 -22.08
N GLN A 398 -1.12 -14.10 -22.81
CA GLN A 398 0.27 -13.73 -23.11
C GLN A 398 0.33 -12.38 -23.84
N GLN A 399 -0.56 -12.18 -24.80
CA GLN A 399 -0.64 -10.96 -25.59
C GLN A 399 -0.99 -9.76 -24.72
N GLU A 400 -1.98 -9.89 -23.84
CA GLU A 400 -2.39 -8.85 -22.89
C GLU A 400 -1.26 -8.49 -21.91
N ILE A 401 -0.63 -9.50 -21.29
CA ILE A 401 0.49 -9.30 -20.36
C ILE A 401 1.65 -8.54 -21.04
N ASN A 402 2.01 -8.95 -22.26
CA ASN A 402 3.08 -8.32 -23.03
C ASN A 402 2.71 -6.88 -23.46
N ALA A 403 1.45 -6.61 -23.80
CA ALA A 403 0.96 -5.28 -24.15
C ALA A 403 1.03 -4.31 -22.97
N GLN A 404 0.53 -4.73 -21.80
CA GLN A 404 0.61 -3.93 -20.56
C GLN A 404 2.06 -3.65 -20.16
N SER A 405 2.91 -4.68 -20.23
CA SER A 405 4.34 -4.55 -19.91
C SER A 405 5.07 -3.60 -20.87
N LEU A 406 4.76 -3.66 -22.16
CA LEU A 406 5.30 -2.75 -23.15
C LEU A 406 4.90 -1.30 -22.88
N GLU A 407 3.66 -1.05 -22.46
CA GLU A 407 3.23 0.29 -22.07
C GLU A 407 4.02 0.81 -20.86
N LYS A 408 4.13 -0.01 -19.80
CA LYS A 408 4.91 0.33 -18.60
C LYS A 408 6.38 0.62 -18.93
N VAL A 409 7.01 -0.19 -19.78
CA VAL A 409 8.40 0.07 -20.24
C VAL A 409 8.49 1.39 -21.00
N GLN A 410 7.55 1.70 -21.88
CA GLN A 410 7.55 2.98 -22.62
C GLN A 410 7.31 4.18 -21.70
N GLN A 411 6.50 4.03 -20.64
CA GLN A 411 6.34 5.05 -19.60
C GLN A 411 7.65 5.27 -18.84
N TYR A 412 8.34 4.18 -18.45
CA TYR A 412 9.65 4.28 -17.79
C TYR A 412 10.70 4.92 -18.70
N TYR A 413 10.75 4.53 -19.97
CA TYR A 413 11.64 5.14 -20.97
C TYR A 413 11.37 6.64 -21.15
N ARG A 414 10.11 7.07 -21.16
CA ARG A 414 9.76 8.51 -21.20
C ARG A 414 10.30 9.26 -19.98
N LYS A 415 10.17 8.70 -18.77
CA LYS A 415 10.76 9.28 -17.55
C LYS A 415 12.29 9.34 -17.64
N LEU A 416 12.92 8.28 -18.15
CA LEU A 416 14.36 8.22 -18.36
C LEU A 416 14.84 9.32 -19.32
N ARG A 417 14.15 9.50 -20.44
CA ARG A 417 14.45 10.54 -21.41
C ARG A 417 14.30 11.93 -20.80
N ALA A 418 13.24 12.18 -20.04
CA ALA A 418 13.05 13.46 -19.33
C ALA A 418 14.19 13.72 -18.34
N PHE A 419 14.57 12.72 -17.54
CA PHE A 419 15.68 12.82 -16.59
C PHE A 419 17.02 13.19 -17.25
N TYR A 420 17.36 12.56 -18.38
CA TYR A 420 18.59 12.89 -19.09
C TYR A 420 18.54 14.28 -19.77
N LEU A 421 17.38 14.68 -20.29
CA LEU A 421 17.18 16.00 -20.88
C LEU A 421 17.31 17.12 -19.84
N GLU A 422 16.66 16.97 -18.68
CA GLU A 422 16.76 17.92 -17.57
C GLU A 422 18.21 18.10 -17.11
N ARG A 423 18.95 16.99 -16.96
CA ARG A 423 20.38 17.05 -16.59
C ARG A 423 21.26 17.67 -17.66
N SER A 424 20.91 17.54 -18.94
CA SER A 424 21.62 18.19 -20.04
C SER A 424 21.37 19.70 -20.10
N ASN A 425 20.24 20.17 -19.56
CA ASN A 425 19.85 21.59 -19.53
C ASN A 425 20.40 22.35 -18.32
N LEU A 426 21.08 21.69 -17.38
CA LEU A 426 21.71 22.35 -16.24
C LEU A 426 22.83 23.29 -16.73
N PRO A 427 22.96 24.52 -16.16
CA PRO A 427 23.93 25.51 -16.62
C PRO A 427 25.35 24.94 -16.53
N THR A 428 25.88 24.57 -17.69
CA THR A 428 27.26 24.14 -17.92
C THR A 428 27.76 24.90 -19.16
N ASP A 429 29.08 25.05 -19.32
CA ASP A 429 29.66 25.72 -20.50
C ASP A 429 29.11 25.14 -21.80
N ALA A 430 28.78 25.99 -22.79
CA ALA A 430 28.07 25.57 -24.02
C ALA A 430 28.74 24.42 -24.78
N SER A 431 30.08 24.32 -24.73
CA SER A 431 30.86 23.21 -25.31
C SER A 431 30.61 21.88 -24.59
N THR A 432 30.51 21.88 -23.26
CA THR A 432 30.24 20.68 -22.45
C THR A 432 28.81 20.20 -22.59
N THR A 433 27.85 21.11 -22.77
CA THR A 433 26.45 20.78 -23.04
C THR A 433 26.29 20.08 -24.39
N ALA A 434 26.97 20.56 -25.43
CA ALA A 434 26.95 19.93 -26.75
C ALA A 434 27.52 18.49 -26.73
N VAL A 435 28.64 18.26 -26.02
CA VAL A 435 29.24 16.92 -25.87
C VAL A 435 28.31 15.98 -25.09
N LYS A 436 27.67 16.45 -24.01
CA LYS A 436 26.70 15.64 -23.25
C LYS A 436 25.50 15.22 -24.11
N ILE A 437 25.00 16.12 -24.94
CA ILE A 437 23.88 15.84 -25.85
C ILE A 437 24.30 14.82 -26.91
N ASP A 438 25.46 14.98 -27.55
CA ASP A 438 25.95 14.04 -28.57
C ASP A 438 26.15 12.62 -28.00
N GLN A 439 26.68 12.52 -26.77
CA GLN A 439 26.83 11.25 -26.05
C GLN A 439 25.49 10.59 -25.69
N LEU A 440 24.39 11.35 -25.57
CA LEU A 440 23.05 10.82 -25.26
C LEU A 440 22.24 10.42 -26.50
N ILE A 441 22.49 11.04 -27.66
CA ILE A 441 21.72 10.78 -28.89
C ILE A 441 21.83 9.32 -29.33
N ARG A 442 23.05 8.74 -29.33
CA ARG A 442 23.25 7.34 -29.74
C ARG A 442 22.49 6.33 -28.87
N PRO A 443 22.62 6.35 -27.52
CA PRO A 443 21.81 5.51 -26.63
C PRO A 443 20.30 5.67 -26.83
N ILE A 444 19.82 6.90 -26.97
CA ILE A 444 18.40 7.21 -27.13
C ILE A 444 17.87 6.62 -28.45
N ASN A 445 18.58 6.79 -29.56
CA ASN A 445 18.17 6.24 -30.85
C ASN A 445 18.12 4.70 -30.83
N ALA A 446 19.08 4.06 -30.16
CA ALA A 446 19.08 2.60 -30.01
C ALA A 446 17.88 2.12 -29.16
N LEU A 447 17.54 2.84 -28.09
CA LEU A 447 16.35 2.57 -27.27
C LEU A 447 15.05 2.80 -28.04
N ASP A 448 14.95 3.85 -28.87
CA ASP A 448 13.80 4.12 -29.73
C ASP A 448 13.57 2.98 -30.73
N GLU A 449 14.65 2.48 -31.34
CA GLU A 449 14.58 1.36 -32.29
C GLU A 449 14.18 0.05 -31.60
N LEU A 450 14.73 -0.24 -30.42
CA LEU A 450 14.30 -1.39 -29.61
C LEU A 450 12.84 -1.28 -29.19
N CYS A 451 12.38 -0.09 -28.80
CA CYS A 451 10.97 0.16 -28.50
C CYS A 451 10.09 -0.08 -29.74
N ARG A 452 10.54 0.32 -30.93
CA ARG A 452 9.85 0.05 -32.21
C ARG A 452 9.80 -1.45 -32.52
N LEU A 453 10.89 -2.17 -32.31
CA LEU A 453 10.94 -3.63 -32.48
C LEU A 453 10.00 -4.32 -31.50
N MET A 454 10.05 -3.97 -30.21
CA MET A 454 9.13 -4.51 -29.20
C MET A 454 7.66 -4.27 -29.56
N LYS A 455 7.31 -3.07 -30.05
CA LYS A 455 5.96 -2.80 -30.58
C LYS A 455 5.58 -3.74 -31.71
N SER A 456 6.50 -4.10 -32.60
CA SER A 456 6.21 -5.04 -33.69
C SER A 456 6.05 -6.49 -33.23
N PHE A 457 6.75 -6.91 -32.17
CA PHE A 457 6.59 -8.23 -31.56
C PHE A 457 5.29 -8.36 -30.78
N VAL A 458 4.91 -7.31 -30.06
CA VAL A 458 3.69 -7.30 -29.25
C VAL A 458 2.47 -7.00 -30.11
N HIS A 459 2.52 -6.03 -31.02
CA HIS A 459 1.40 -5.68 -31.90
C HIS A 459 1.75 -5.99 -33.35
N PRO A 460 1.74 -7.28 -33.77
CA PRO A 460 2.04 -7.65 -35.14
C PRO A 460 0.99 -7.08 -36.10
N LYS A 461 1.41 -6.68 -37.30
CA LYS A 461 0.48 -6.17 -38.32
C LYS A 461 -0.48 -7.27 -38.77
N PRO A 462 -1.77 -6.96 -38.99
CA PRO A 462 -2.73 -7.91 -39.57
C PRO A 462 -2.19 -8.48 -40.89
N GLY A 463 -2.17 -9.82 -41.02
CA GLY A 463 -1.68 -10.51 -42.22
C GLY A 463 -0.19 -10.89 -42.22
N ALA A 464 0.56 -10.59 -41.15
CA ALA A 464 1.89 -11.17 -40.90
C ALA A 464 1.77 -12.26 -39.81
N PRO A 465 1.34 -13.50 -40.15
CA PRO A 465 1.14 -14.54 -39.15
C PRO A 465 2.49 -15.00 -38.58
N GLY A 466 2.63 -15.00 -37.25
CA GLY A 466 3.52 -15.88 -36.49
C GLY A 466 5.05 -15.84 -36.72
N SER A 467 5.56 -15.08 -37.69
CA SER A 467 6.96 -15.18 -38.14
C SER A 467 8.00 -14.61 -37.16
N LEU A 468 7.60 -13.99 -36.06
CA LEU A 468 8.53 -13.33 -35.15
C LEU A 468 9.12 -14.27 -34.07
N GLY A 469 8.65 -15.53 -34.02
CA GLY A 469 9.23 -16.61 -33.21
C GLY A 469 9.44 -16.23 -31.74
N ALA A 470 10.49 -16.77 -31.11
CA ALA A 470 10.91 -16.38 -29.77
C ALA A 470 11.75 -15.08 -29.75
N GLY A 471 11.67 -14.24 -30.79
CA GLY A 471 12.45 -13.01 -30.94
C GLY A 471 12.10 -11.90 -29.92
N LEU A 472 10.94 -12.01 -29.25
CA LEU A 472 10.58 -11.12 -28.14
C LEU A 472 11.60 -11.22 -26.98
N VAL A 473 12.07 -12.44 -26.67
CA VAL A 473 12.92 -12.74 -25.51
C VAL A 473 14.26 -12.00 -25.54
N PRO A 474 15.09 -12.07 -26.60
CA PRO A 474 16.38 -11.36 -26.60
C PRO A 474 16.19 -9.84 -26.71
N ILE A 475 15.14 -9.36 -27.39
CA ILE A 475 14.91 -7.93 -27.60
C ILE A 475 14.37 -7.26 -26.32
N SER A 476 13.49 -7.93 -25.56
CA SER A 476 13.00 -7.40 -24.28
C SER A 476 14.14 -7.30 -23.25
N SER A 477 15.02 -8.31 -23.21
CA SER A 477 16.23 -8.32 -22.41
C SER A 477 17.19 -7.18 -22.78
N GLU A 478 17.47 -6.99 -24.07
CA GLU A 478 18.35 -5.91 -24.53
C GLU A 478 17.78 -4.52 -24.21
N LEU A 479 16.47 -4.32 -24.44
CA LEU A 479 15.78 -3.08 -24.09
C LEU A 479 15.89 -2.79 -22.59
N CYS A 480 15.55 -3.77 -21.76
CA CYS A 480 15.58 -3.60 -20.31
C CYS A 480 17.01 -3.44 -19.76
N TYR A 481 18.01 -4.09 -20.38
CA TYR A 481 19.43 -3.90 -20.08
C TYR A 481 19.84 -2.44 -20.31
N ARG A 482 19.59 -1.89 -21.50
CA ARG A 482 19.94 -0.49 -21.81
C ARG A 482 19.16 0.51 -20.95
N LEU A 483 17.93 0.19 -20.54
CA LEU A 483 17.16 1.01 -19.60
C LEU A 483 17.68 0.97 -18.15
N GLY A 484 18.59 0.06 -17.82
CA GLY A 484 19.13 -0.11 -16.47
C GLY A 484 18.22 -0.92 -15.53
N ALA A 485 17.38 -1.80 -16.08
CA ALA A 485 16.48 -2.65 -15.29
C ALA A 485 17.22 -3.75 -14.54
N CYS A 486 16.67 -4.16 -13.40
CA CYS A 486 16.99 -5.41 -12.72
C CYS A 486 16.30 -6.57 -13.44
N GLN A 487 17.04 -7.61 -13.83
CA GLN A 487 16.53 -8.66 -14.72
C GLN A 487 16.37 -10.00 -14.00
N ILE A 488 15.21 -10.62 -14.20
CA ILE A 488 14.85 -11.94 -13.67
C ILE A 488 14.38 -12.79 -14.84
N ALA A 489 15.02 -13.94 -15.06
CA ALA A 489 14.53 -14.97 -15.98
C ALA A 489 13.84 -16.09 -15.18
N MET A 490 12.63 -16.46 -15.57
CA MET A 490 11.84 -17.50 -14.91
C MET A 490 11.29 -18.54 -15.90
N CYS A 491 11.19 -19.78 -15.43
CA CYS A 491 10.49 -20.89 -16.08
C CYS A 491 9.96 -21.84 -15.00
N GLY A 492 9.19 -22.88 -15.36
CA GLY A 492 8.54 -23.76 -14.38
C GLY A 492 9.51 -24.47 -13.42
N THR A 493 10.77 -24.64 -13.82
CA THR A 493 11.78 -25.45 -13.10
C THR A 493 13.03 -24.66 -12.69
N GLY A 494 13.26 -23.46 -13.24
CA GLY A 494 14.49 -22.68 -13.08
C GLY A 494 15.76 -23.26 -13.73
N MET A 495 15.67 -24.40 -14.44
CA MET A 495 16.83 -25.11 -14.99
C MET A 495 17.03 -24.86 -16.49
N GLN A 496 16.47 -25.69 -17.37
CA GLN A 496 16.89 -25.76 -18.78
C GLN A 496 16.54 -24.49 -19.57
N ARG A 497 15.25 -24.11 -19.61
CA ARG A 497 14.80 -22.92 -20.37
C ARG A 497 15.43 -21.63 -19.85
N SER A 498 15.53 -21.49 -18.52
CA SER A 498 16.22 -20.34 -17.90
C SER A 498 17.71 -20.30 -18.26
N THR A 499 18.41 -21.43 -18.27
CA THR A 499 19.83 -21.50 -18.67
C THR A 499 20.03 -21.11 -20.13
N LEU A 500 19.12 -21.52 -21.01
CA LEU A 500 19.13 -21.11 -22.42
C LEU A 500 18.99 -19.59 -22.58
N SER A 501 18.06 -18.96 -21.86
CA SER A 501 17.89 -17.50 -21.94
C SER A 501 19.05 -16.73 -21.32
N VAL A 502 19.45 -17.10 -20.09
CA VAL A 502 20.54 -16.44 -19.36
C VAL A 502 21.86 -16.53 -20.12
N SER A 503 22.21 -17.70 -20.68
CA SER A 503 23.45 -17.86 -21.45
C SER A 503 23.48 -16.99 -22.72
N LEU A 504 22.34 -16.86 -23.40
CA LEU A 504 22.25 -16.02 -24.60
C LEU A 504 22.33 -14.53 -24.25
N GLU A 505 21.62 -14.10 -23.21
CA GLU A 505 21.68 -12.73 -22.69
C GLU A 505 23.10 -12.36 -22.27
N GLN A 506 23.78 -13.21 -21.50
CA GLN A 506 25.16 -12.99 -21.05
C GLN A 506 26.12 -12.85 -22.22
N ALA A 507 26.06 -13.76 -23.21
CA ALA A 507 26.91 -13.67 -24.39
C ALA A 507 26.60 -12.42 -25.24
N ALA A 508 25.33 -12.03 -25.35
CA ALA A 508 24.93 -10.81 -26.04
C ALA A 508 25.46 -9.55 -25.33
N ILE A 509 25.41 -9.50 -23.99
CA ILE A 509 25.99 -8.40 -23.21
C ILE A 509 27.51 -8.36 -23.39
N LEU A 510 28.20 -9.50 -23.36
CA LEU A 510 29.65 -9.55 -23.60
C LEU A 510 30.03 -9.02 -24.98
N ALA A 511 29.24 -9.34 -26.01
CA ALA A 511 29.50 -8.85 -27.37
C ALA A 511 29.19 -7.37 -27.53
N ARG A 512 28.07 -6.91 -26.96
CA ARG A 512 27.61 -5.53 -27.07
C ARG A 512 28.46 -4.56 -26.25
N SER A 513 28.80 -4.93 -25.01
CA SER A 513 29.38 -4.01 -24.01
C SER A 513 30.84 -4.31 -23.66
N HIS A 514 31.35 -5.50 -23.98
CA HIS A 514 32.68 -5.95 -23.50
C HIS A 514 33.59 -6.51 -24.60
N GLY A 515 33.24 -6.30 -25.88
CA GLY A 515 34.12 -6.59 -27.01
C GLY A 515 34.30 -8.07 -27.35
N LEU A 516 33.39 -8.96 -26.91
CA LEU A 516 33.36 -10.32 -27.44
C LEU A 516 33.09 -10.26 -28.95
N LEU A 517 33.98 -10.88 -29.74
CA LEU A 517 33.87 -10.87 -31.20
C LEU A 517 32.52 -11.48 -31.64
N PRO A 518 31.79 -10.85 -32.59
CA PRO A 518 30.46 -11.34 -33.01
C PRO A 518 30.44 -12.81 -33.46
N LYS A 519 31.51 -13.27 -34.12
CA LYS A 519 31.70 -14.67 -34.55
C LYS A 519 31.74 -15.67 -33.38
N CYS A 520 32.05 -15.21 -32.17
CA CYS A 520 32.17 -16.02 -30.97
C CYS A 520 30.90 -16.02 -30.10
N ILE A 521 29.85 -15.25 -30.44
CA ILE A 521 28.62 -15.16 -29.61
C ILE A 521 28.00 -16.55 -29.39
N MET A 522 27.78 -17.30 -30.48
CA MET A 522 27.20 -18.63 -30.38
C MET A 522 28.12 -19.60 -29.64
N GLN A 523 29.44 -19.50 -29.84
CA GLN A 523 30.42 -20.32 -29.13
C GLN A 523 30.39 -20.06 -27.62
N ALA A 524 30.46 -18.80 -27.20
CA ALA A 524 30.41 -18.40 -25.80
C ALA A 524 29.09 -18.84 -25.15
N THR A 525 27.98 -18.60 -25.84
CA THR A 525 26.64 -19.02 -25.43
C THR A 525 26.58 -20.53 -25.17
N ASP A 526 27.11 -21.34 -26.09
CA ASP A 526 27.11 -22.81 -26.00
C ASP A 526 28.02 -23.34 -24.88
N ILE A 527 29.19 -22.74 -24.70
CA ILE A 527 30.11 -23.07 -23.59
C ILE A 527 29.42 -22.78 -22.25
N MET A 528 28.81 -21.61 -22.07
CA MET A 528 28.14 -21.23 -20.83
C MET A 528 27.00 -22.17 -20.45
N ARG A 529 26.21 -22.65 -21.41
CA ARG A 529 25.10 -23.58 -21.13
C ARG A 529 25.51 -25.04 -20.94
N LYS A 530 26.64 -25.48 -21.52
CA LYS A 530 27.13 -26.87 -21.42
C LYS A 530 28.11 -27.10 -20.27
N GLN A 531 28.98 -26.13 -20.02
CA GLN A 531 30.12 -26.24 -19.12
C GLN A 531 30.18 -25.07 -18.12
N GLY A 532 29.27 -24.12 -18.21
CA GLY A 532 29.21 -22.99 -17.29
C GLY A 532 28.53 -23.35 -15.95
N PRO A 533 28.46 -22.39 -15.03
CA PRO A 533 28.12 -22.63 -13.62
C PRO A 533 26.68 -23.11 -13.40
N ARG A 534 25.77 -22.89 -14.35
CA ARG A 534 24.36 -23.27 -14.18
C ARG A 534 24.12 -24.78 -14.26
N VAL A 535 25.11 -25.58 -14.70
CA VAL A 535 25.04 -27.05 -14.62
C VAL A 535 24.92 -27.53 -13.17
N GLU A 536 25.45 -26.78 -12.22
CA GLU A 536 25.34 -27.08 -10.78
C GLU A 536 23.91 -26.96 -10.26
N ILE A 537 23.06 -26.14 -10.88
CA ILE A 537 21.64 -26.05 -10.53
C ILE A 537 20.93 -27.35 -10.90
N LEU A 538 21.26 -27.92 -12.06
CA LEU A 538 20.73 -29.22 -12.47
C LEU A 538 21.23 -30.33 -11.54
N ALA A 539 22.51 -30.30 -11.15
CA ALA A 539 23.10 -31.26 -10.21
C ALA A 539 22.44 -31.23 -8.82
N LYS A 540 22.00 -30.05 -8.35
CA LYS A 540 21.26 -29.91 -7.08
C LYS A 540 19.79 -30.36 -7.18
N ASN A 541 19.22 -30.42 -8.39
CA ASN A 541 17.79 -30.65 -8.63
C ASN A 541 17.50 -31.91 -9.46
N LEU A 542 18.32 -32.97 -9.34
CA LEU A 542 18.21 -34.21 -10.13
C LEU A 542 16.85 -34.93 -10.06
N ARG A 543 16.01 -34.62 -9.07
CA ARG A 543 14.66 -35.20 -8.92
C ARG A 543 13.60 -34.52 -9.79
N VAL A 544 13.89 -33.36 -10.36
CA VAL A 544 12.95 -32.61 -11.20
C VAL A 544 13.10 -33.08 -12.65
N LYS A 545 11.99 -33.49 -13.25
CA LYS A 545 11.94 -33.86 -14.67
C LYS A 545 11.87 -32.60 -15.52
N ASP A 546 13.00 -32.14 -16.02
CA ASP A 546 13.08 -31.02 -16.94
C ASP A 546 13.88 -31.41 -18.19
N GLN A 547 13.25 -31.27 -19.35
CA GLN A 547 13.87 -31.61 -20.63
C GLN A 547 14.25 -30.35 -21.39
N MET A 548 15.35 -30.45 -22.15
CA MET A 548 15.72 -29.37 -23.06
C MET A 548 14.63 -29.21 -24.14
N PRO A 549 14.16 -27.97 -24.39
CA PRO A 549 13.13 -27.71 -25.38
C PRO A 549 13.63 -28.08 -26.79
N GLN A 550 13.04 -29.11 -27.39
CA GLN A 550 13.45 -29.65 -28.68
C GLN A 550 13.01 -28.72 -29.83
N GLY A 551 11.82 -28.11 -29.68
CA GLY A 551 11.21 -27.22 -30.67
C GLY A 551 11.72 -25.77 -30.62
N ALA A 552 12.78 -25.49 -29.84
CA ALA A 552 13.28 -24.13 -29.67
C ALA A 552 14.02 -23.61 -30.92
N PRO A 553 14.04 -22.28 -31.18
CA PRO A 553 14.87 -21.69 -32.22
C PRO A 553 16.36 -22.00 -32.03
N ARG A 554 17.14 -21.93 -33.12
CA ARG A 554 18.59 -22.27 -33.10
C ARG A 554 19.38 -21.54 -32.01
N LEU A 555 19.06 -20.28 -31.74
CA LEU A 555 19.70 -19.48 -30.68
C LEU A 555 19.51 -20.09 -29.27
N TYR A 556 18.39 -20.77 -29.07
CA TYR A 556 17.98 -21.43 -27.82
C TYR A 556 18.14 -22.95 -27.87
N ARG A 557 18.96 -23.48 -28.79
CA ARG A 557 19.35 -24.90 -28.81
C ARG A 557 20.83 -25.08 -28.52
N LEU A 558 21.18 -26.26 -28.01
CA LEU A 558 22.57 -26.69 -27.90
C LEU A 558 23.08 -27.01 -29.30
N CYS A 559 24.20 -26.43 -29.73
CA CYS A 559 24.79 -26.80 -31.01
C CYS A 559 25.33 -28.24 -30.91
N GLN A 560 25.06 -29.05 -31.91
CA GLN A 560 25.72 -30.36 -32.02
C GLN A 560 27.17 -30.14 -32.48
N PRO A 561 28.14 -30.97 -32.01
CA PRO A 561 29.47 -30.97 -32.58
C PRO A 561 29.38 -31.15 -34.11
N PRO A 562 30.26 -30.51 -34.90
CA PRO A 562 30.33 -30.79 -36.32
C PRO A 562 30.56 -32.30 -36.51
N VAL A 563 29.78 -32.91 -37.40
CA VAL A 563 29.99 -34.29 -37.80
C VAL A 563 31.28 -34.32 -38.61
N ASP A 564 32.20 -35.26 -38.33
CA ASP A 564 33.49 -35.38 -39.02
C ASP A 564 33.28 -35.34 -40.54
N GLY A 565 33.70 -34.25 -41.21
CA GLY A 565 33.58 -34.08 -42.66
C GLY A 565 33.42 -32.64 -43.18
N ASP A 566 32.95 -31.70 -42.37
CA ASP A 566 32.72 -30.30 -42.78
C ASP A 566 33.58 -29.30 -41.97
N LEU A 567 34.90 -29.34 -42.14
CA LEU A 567 35.85 -28.31 -41.71
C LEU A 567 36.55 -27.66 -42.90
#